data_AF-A0A653BYE1-F1
#
_entry.id   AF-A0A653BYE1-F1
#
_cell.length_a   1.000
_cell.length_b   1.000
_cell.length_c   1.000
_cell.angle_alpha   90.00
_cell.angle_beta   90.00
_cell.angle_gamma   90.00
#
_symmetry.space_group_name_H-M   'P 1'
#
loop_
_entity.id
_entity.type
_entity.pdbx_description
1 polymer ?
#
loop_
_entity_poly.entity_id
_entity_poly.type
_entity_poly.pdbx_seq_one_letter_code
_entity_poly.pdbx_strand_id
1 'polypeptide(L)'
;MRKNFVSKGENAVESGHVNSLVSDADLHLIRGKVHASMEDRQYNVEVEFDSDWVIQSATCNCPRGQMRCHHMAALILFARDNISVTDKECVWSKPKQVRDPEVKKLSDLYPPKDHRSTARDLTEEEIKQFRQKLSVFDGSVGFSWLLSEESDQEENAASPITVDIESLIFHEDYVTADDKLRYLEDQLKVDDESIKLIAEQTVGQQSNPRWLLARKNRLTASNFSAVIAACGRQRFPPSLFKRLLGTYNIEHLKAIQWGNMKKGNPIIRRFPKCQSCPDWNMAPRMWLSRC
;
A
#
# COMPACT_ATOMS: atom_id res chain seq x y z
N MET A 1 -47.10 -25.65 27.53
CA MET A 1 -45.79 -25.32 26.93
C MET A 1 -45.98 -24.63 25.59
N ARG A 2 -45.88 -23.30 25.54
CA ARG A 2 -45.90 -22.54 24.27
C ARG A 2 -44.57 -22.79 23.56
N LYS A 3 -44.55 -23.64 22.54
CA LYS A 3 -43.40 -23.77 21.64
C LYS A 3 -43.25 -22.42 20.93
N ASN A 4 -42.28 -21.61 21.38
CA ASN A 4 -42.10 -20.24 20.92
C ASN A 4 -41.80 -20.23 19.42
N PHE A 5 -42.67 -19.59 18.63
CA PHE A 5 -42.43 -19.39 17.19
C PHE A 5 -41.13 -18.61 16.94
N VAL A 6 -40.71 -17.80 17.92
CA VAL A 6 -39.43 -17.08 17.94
C VAL A 6 -38.25 -18.05 17.91
N SER A 7 -38.22 -19.07 18.79
CA SER A 7 -37.08 -20.01 18.81
C SER A 7 -36.99 -20.85 17.54
N LYS A 8 -38.13 -21.13 16.89
CA LYS A 8 -38.14 -21.75 15.55
C LYS A 8 -37.70 -20.80 14.45
N GLY A 9 -37.96 -19.50 14.60
CA GLY A 9 -37.50 -18.46 13.70
C GLY A 9 -35.99 -18.26 13.82
N GLU A 10 -35.45 -18.22 15.04
CA GLU A 10 -34.01 -18.18 15.32
C GLU A 10 -33.28 -19.36 14.66
N ASN A 11 -33.76 -20.59 14.91
CA ASN A 11 -33.19 -21.77 14.25
C ASN A 11 -33.24 -21.69 12.72
N ALA A 12 -34.29 -21.10 12.14
CA ALA A 12 -34.41 -20.94 10.70
C ALA A 12 -33.41 -19.91 10.15
N VAL A 13 -33.11 -18.86 10.91
CA VAL A 13 -32.06 -17.89 10.56
C VAL A 13 -30.67 -18.53 10.66
N GLU A 14 -30.38 -19.23 11.76
CA GLU A 14 -29.10 -19.94 11.96
C GLU A 14 -28.85 -21.01 10.89
N SER A 15 -29.92 -21.67 10.44
CA SER A 15 -29.86 -22.70 9.38
C SER A 15 -29.83 -22.11 7.96
N GLY A 16 -29.81 -20.78 7.80
CA GLY A 16 -29.74 -20.11 6.50
C GLY A 16 -30.99 -20.26 5.64
N HIS A 17 -32.17 -20.42 6.26
CA HIS A 17 -33.43 -20.63 5.53
C HIS A 17 -34.09 -19.33 5.03
N VAL A 18 -33.48 -18.16 5.24
CA VAL A 18 -33.95 -16.88 4.69
C VAL A 18 -33.15 -16.56 3.43
N ASN A 19 -33.79 -16.66 2.26
CA ASN A 19 -33.09 -16.57 0.97
C ASN A 19 -32.99 -15.16 0.42
N SER A 20 -33.98 -14.33 0.74
CA SER A 20 -34.01 -12.96 0.26
C SER A 20 -34.71 -12.08 1.27
N LEU A 21 -34.14 -10.89 1.46
CA LEU A 21 -34.68 -9.81 2.26
C LEU A 21 -34.66 -8.56 1.39
N VAL A 22 -35.79 -7.87 1.30
CA VAL A 22 -35.93 -6.57 0.65
C VAL A 22 -36.65 -5.67 1.64
N SER A 23 -36.00 -4.58 2.04
CA SER A 23 -36.59 -3.54 2.87
C SER A 23 -36.86 -2.29 2.02
N ASP A 24 -38.11 -1.85 2.03
CA ASP A 24 -38.51 -0.56 1.46
C ASP A 24 -38.80 0.39 2.64
N ALA A 25 -37.88 1.34 2.85
CA ALA A 25 -37.98 2.30 3.94
C ALA A 25 -39.06 3.36 3.68
N ASP A 26 -39.36 3.67 2.42
CA ASP A 26 -40.36 4.68 2.04
C ASP A 26 -41.78 4.12 2.20
N LEU A 27 -41.95 2.82 1.99
CA LEU A 27 -43.23 2.11 2.17
C LEU A 27 -43.38 1.43 3.53
N HIS A 28 -42.41 1.58 4.44
CA HIS A 28 -42.37 0.91 5.75
C HIS A 28 -42.66 -0.60 5.65
N LEU A 29 -42.05 -1.27 4.67
CA LEU A 29 -42.37 -2.64 4.28
C LEU A 29 -41.12 -3.50 4.18
N ILE A 30 -41.17 -4.70 4.75
CA ILE A 30 -40.13 -5.72 4.58
C ILE A 30 -40.74 -6.95 3.89
N ARG A 31 -40.11 -7.38 2.81
CA ARG A 31 -40.48 -8.58 2.06
C ARG A 31 -39.33 -9.59 2.04
N GLY A 32 -39.66 -10.86 2.07
CA GLY A 32 -38.65 -11.90 1.92
C GLY A 32 -39.18 -13.28 1.63
N LYS A 33 -38.26 -14.19 1.33
CA LYS A 33 -38.54 -15.59 1.03
C LYS A 33 -37.87 -16.47 2.08
N VAL A 34 -38.66 -17.32 2.73
CA VAL A 34 -38.18 -18.22 3.79
C VAL A 34 -38.52 -19.67 3.43
N HIS A 35 -37.56 -20.56 3.53
CA HIS A 35 -37.74 -21.99 3.29
C HIS A 35 -38.61 -22.64 4.36
N ALA A 36 -39.38 -23.65 3.93
CA ALA A 36 -39.99 -24.61 4.82
C ALA A 36 -38.90 -25.50 5.46
N SER A 37 -39.06 -25.82 6.75
CA SER A 37 -38.05 -26.57 7.52
C SER A 37 -37.68 -27.96 6.98
N MET A 38 -38.49 -28.57 6.11
CA MET A 38 -38.33 -29.96 5.66
C MET A 38 -38.57 -30.15 4.15
N GLU A 39 -38.93 -29.09 3.43
CA GLU A 39 -39.28 -29.15 2.00
C GLU A 39 -38.52 -28.06 1.25
N ASP A 40 -38.18 -28.32 -0.01
CA ASP A 40 -37.61 -27.32 -0.94
C ASP A 40 -38.69 -26.34 -1.43
N ARG A 41 -39.52 -25.86 -0.50
CA ARG A 41 -40.62 -24.94 -0.73
C ARG A 41 -40.32 -23.64 -0.02
N GLN A 42 -40.47 -22.53 -0.73
CA GLN A 42 -40.28 -21.19 -0.20
C GLN A 42 -41.64 -20.51 0.03
N TYR A 43 -41.74 -19.81 1.16
CA TYR A 43 -42.87 -18.98 1.50
C TYR A 43 -42.52 -17.50 1.40
N ASN A 44 -43.40 -16.73 0.75
CA ASN A 44 -43.32 -15.29 0.69
C ASN A 44 -43.88 -14.74 2.01
N VAL A 45 -43.11 -13.87 2.64
CA VAL A 45 -43.45 -13.21 3.90
C VAL A 45 -43.36 -11.71 3.66
N GLU A 46 -44.40 -10.99 4.08
CA GLU A 46 -44.48 -9.53 4.02
C GLU A 46 -44.82 -8.99 5.41
N VAL A 47 -44.10 -7.97 5.86
CA VAL A 47 -44.28 -7.34 7.17
C VAL A 47 -44.35 -5.82 6.98
N GLU A 48 -45.48 -5.24 7.38
CA GLU A 48 -45.76 -3.80 7.31
C GLU A 48 -45.56 -3.16 8.68
N PHE A 49 -44.96 -1.97 8.67
CA PHE A 49 -44.67 -1.19 9.85
C PHE A 49 -45.42 0.15 9.81
N ASP A 50 -45.74 0.67 10.99
CA ASP A 50 -46.22 2.04 11.16
C ASP A 50 -45.07 3.05 11.03
N SER A 51 -45.42 4.33 11.06
CA SER A 51 -44.53 5.50 11.13
C SER A 51 -43.54 5.41 12.31
N ASP A 52 -43.94 4.75 13.41
CA ASP A 52 -43.10 4.50 14.59
C ASP A 52 -42.31 3.18 14.52
N TRP A 53 -42.25 2.53 13.35
CA TRP A 53 -41.60 1.23 13.13
C TRP A 53 -42.18 0.10 14.00
N VAL A 54 -43.44 0.22 14.40
CA VAL A 54 -44.20 -0.83 15.08
C VAL A 54 -44.86 -1.71 14.03
N ILE A 55 -44.76 -3.04 14.17
CA ILE A 55 -45.38 -3.99 13.23
C ILE A 55 -46.90 -3.82 13.25
N GLN A 56 -47.48 -3.35 12.13
CA GLN A 56 -48.93 -3.25 11.95
C GLN A 56 -49.52 -4.57 11.49
N SER A 57 -48.91 -5.17 10.46
CA SER A 57 -49.41 -6.39 9.83
C SER A 57 -48.24 -7.28 9.40
N ALA A 58 -48.46 -8.59 9.43
CA ALA A 58 -47.50 -9.57 8.92
C ALA A 58 -48.28 -10.70 8.24
N THR A 59 -47.98 -10.93 6.97
CA THR A 59 -48.63 -11.95 6.16
C THR A 59 -47.60 -12.95 5.63
N CYS A 60 -48.01 -14.20 5.50
CA CYS A 60 -47.20 -15.25 4.92
C CYS A 60 -48.09 -16.15 4.08
N ASN A 61 -47.59 -16.67 2.96
CA ASN A 61 -48.34 -17.61 2.11
C ASN A 61 -48.24 -19.09 2.57
N CYS A 62 -47.72 -19.35 3.78
CA CYS A 62 -47.72 -20.70 4.35
C CYS A 62 -49.10 -21.10 4.88
N PRO A 63 -49.37 -22.41 5.11
CA PRO A 63 -50.66 -22.88 5.63
C PRO A 63 -51.09 -22.23 6.96
N ARG A 64 -50.14 -21.71 7.73
CA ARG A 64 -50.37 -20.98 8.99
C ARG A 64 -50.31 -19.47 8.84
N GLY A 65 -50.16 -18.94 7.63
CA GLY A 65 -49.77 -17.56 7.40
C GLY A 65 -50.87 -16.51 7.56
N GLN A 66 -52.13 -16.96 7.76
CA GLN A 66 -53.20 -16.13 8.32
C GLN A 66 -53.03 -15.88 9.84
N MET A 67 -52.11 -16.60 10.48
CA MET A 67 -51.74 -16.50 11.90
C MET A 67 -50.22 -16.29 12.03
N ARG A 68 -49.72 -16.10 13.25
CA ARG A 68 -48.28 -15.99 13.52
C ARG A 68 -47.56 -17.29 13.18
N CYS A 69 -46.61 -17.22 12.24
CA CYS A 69 -45.77 -18.35 11.83
C CYS A 69 -44.28 -18.06 12.14
N HIS A 70 -43.47 -19.11 12.18
CA HIS A 70 -42.03 -18.96 12.43
C HIS A 70 -41.29 -18.31 11.25
N HIS A 71 -41.83 -18.36 10.02
CA HIS A 71 -41.25 -17.66 8.87
C HIS A 71 -41.31 -16.13 9.02
N MET A 72 -42.40 -15.59 9.58
CA MET A 72 -42.51 -14.16 9.93
C MET A 72 -41.45 -13.77 10.95
N ALA A 73 -41.29 -14.57 12.00
CA ALA A 73 -40.27 -14.34 13.02
C ALA A 73 -38.85 -14.42 12.45
N ALA A 74 -38.58 -15.42 11.60
CA ALA A 74 -37.29 -15.58 10.94
C ALA A 74 -36.95 -14.35 10.07
N LEU A 75 -37.91 -13.85 9.28
CA LEU A 75 -37.68 -12.68 8.44
C LEU A 75 -37.36 -11.42 9.28
N ILE A 76 -38.10 -11.19 10.37
CA ILE A 76 -37.89 -10.02 11.24
C ILE A 76 -36.54 -10.10 11.96
N LEU A 77 -36.17 -11.28 12.46
CA LEU A 77 -34.88 -11.49 13.12
C LEU A 77 -33.73 -11.32 12.13
N PHE A 78 -33.86 -11.89 10.94
CA PHE A 78 -32.87 -11.71 9.87
C PHE A 78 -32.75 -10.24 9.46
N ALA A 79 -33.88 -9.53 9.36
CA ALA A 79 -33.91 -8.11 9.03
C ALA A 79 -33.20 -7.23 10.07
N ARG A 80 -33.38 -7.52 11.37
CA ARG A 80 -32.70 -6.78 12.45
C ARG A 80 -31.18 -6.77 12.29
N ASP A 81 -30.61 -7.90 11.91
CA ASP A 81 -29.16 -8.07 11.87
C ASP A 81 -28.55 -7.72 10.51
N ASN A 82 -29.37 -7.70 9.43
CA ASN A 82 -28.90 -7.49 8.06
C ASN A 82 -29.36 -6.17 7.42
N ILE A 83 -30.36 -5.47 7.98
CA ILE A 83 -30.69 -4.10 7.55
C ILE A 83 -29.74 -3.16 8.29
N SER A 84 -28.74 -2.68 7.57
CA SER A 84 -27.78 -1.71 8.08
C SER A 84 -28.22 -0.29 7.70
N VAL A 85 -27.82 0.70 8.51
CA VAL A 85 -28.06 2.14 8.23
C VAL A 85 -27.43 2.57 6.88
N THR A 86 -26.62 1.72 6.26
CA THR A 86 -25.98 1.89 4.95
C THR A 86 -26.78 1.37 3.74
N ASP A 87 -27.96 0.76 3.91
CA ASP A 87 -28.77 0.23 2.79
C ASP A 87 -29.53 1.29 1.98
N LYS A 88 -29.32 2.58 2.28
CA LYS A 88 -29.66 3.65 1.33
C LYS A 88 -28.69 3.55 0.16
N GLU A 89 -29.20 3.19 -1.02
CA GLU A 89 -28.44 3.24 -2.27
C GLU A 89 -27.58 4.50 -2.31
N CYS A 90 -26.27 4.32 -2.48
CA CYS A 90 -25.34 5.42 -2.56
C CYS A 90 -25.72 6.29 -3.78
N VAL A 91 -26.27 7.47 -3.50
CA VAL A 91 -26.84 8.37 -4.53
C VAL A 91 -25.79 8.84 -5.55
N TRP A 92 -24.51 8.63 -5.25
CA TRP A 92 -23.39 8.85 -6.16
C TRP A 92 -23.44 8.00 -7.44
N SER A 93 -24.04 6.80 -7.38
CA SER A 93 -24.10 5.87 -8.52
C SER A 93 -25.37 5.98 -9.35
N LYS A 94 -26.38 6.75 -8.91
CA LYS A 94 -27.60 6.98 -9.70
C LYS A 94 -27.25 7.89 -10.88
N PRO A 95 -27.39 7.45 -12.14
CA PRO A 95 -27.20 8.31 -13.29
C PRO A 95 -28.19 9.47 -13.18
N LYS A 96 -27.68 10.70 -13.13
CA LYS A 96 -28.54 11.89 -13.10
C LYS A 96 -29.40 11.86 -14.37
N GLN A 97 -30.72 11.79 -14.23
CA GLN A 97 -31.61 12.01 -15.37
C GLN A 97 -31.31 13.41 -15.92
N VAL A 98 -30.83 13.47 -17.16
CA VAL A 98 -30.45 14.72 -17.83
C VAL A 98 -31.72 15.54 -18.02
N ARG A 99 -32.01 16.43 -17.07
CA ARG A 99 -33.15 17.36 -17.13
C ARG A 99 -32.85 18.62 -17.93
N ASP A 100 -31.57 18.91 -18.19
CA ASP A 100 -31.13 20.05 -19.00
C ASP A 100 -30.30 19.57 -20.19
N PRO A 101 -30.66 19.91 -21.44
CA PRO A 101 -29.90 19.56 -22.63
C PRO A 101 -28.58 20.34 -22.78
N GLU A 102 -28.34 21.33 -21.93
CA GLU A 102 -27.17 22.21 -22.01
C GLU A 102 -26.07 21.77 -21.04
N VAL A 103 -25.14 20.94 -21.52
CA VAL A 103 -23.93 20.54 -20.78
C VAL A 103 -22.94 21.71 -20.79
N LYS A 104 -22.91 22.50 -19.71
CA LYS A 104 -21.89 23.53 -19.48
C LYS A 104 -20.60 22.89 -18.98
N LYS A 105 -19.44 23.23 -19.56
CA LYS A 105 -18.16 22.73 -19.07
C LYS A 105 -17.80 23.43 -17.75
N LEU A 106 -17.01 22.75 -16.92
CA LEU A 106 -16.50 23.33 -15.67
C LEU A 106 -15.72 24.63 -15.92
N SER A 107 -15.01 24.72 -17.06
CA SER A 107 -14.33 25.92 -17.53
C SER A 107 -15.27 27.11 -17.79
N ASP A 108 -16.51 26.84 -18.19
CA ASP A 108 -17.49 27.88 -18.54
C ASP A 108 -18.15 28.45 -17.28
N LEU A 109 -18.30 27.61 -16.24
CA LEU A 109 -18.82 27.98 -14.93
C LEU A 109 -17.74 28.62 -14.04
N TYR A 110 -16.50 28.15 -14.19
CA TYR A 110 -15.34 28.59 -13.42
C TYR A 110 -14.21 28.94 -14.40
N PRO A 111 -14.28 30.11 -15.06
CA PRO A 111 -13.19 30.56 -15.89
C PRO A 111 -11.91 30.62 -15.04
N PRO A 112 -10.76 30.20 -15.58
CA PRO A 112 -9.50 30.24 -14.87
C PRO A 112 -9.25 31.68 -14.41
N LYS A 113 -9.30 31.88 -13.10
CA LYS A 113 -8.90 33.13 -12.47
C LYS A 113 -7.41 33.01 -12.20
N ASP A 114 -6.66 34.08 -12.44
CA ASP A 114 -5.32 34.21 -11.90
C ASP A 114 -5.42 34.17 -10.37
N HIS A 115 -5.20 32.99 -9.79
CA HIS A 115 -5.28 32.81 -8.36
C HIS A 115 -4.00 33.35 -7.73
N ARG A 116 -4.12 34.48 -7.03
CA ARG A 116 -3.07 34.99 -6.16
C ARG A 116 -3.54 34.92 -4.71
N SER A 117 -2.95 34.03 -3.92
CA SER A 117 -3.30 33.88 -2.50
C SER A 117 -2.79 35.05 -1.64
N THR A 118 -1.80 35.79 -2.13
CA THR A 118 -1.17 36.91 -1.43
C THR A 118 -1.24 38.20 -2.26
N ALA A 119 -1.37 39.35 -1.60
CA ALA A 119 -1.40 40.64 -2.28
C ALA A 119 -0.04 41.05 -2.91
N ARG A 120 1.03 40.41 -2.46
CA ARG A 120 2.42 40.66 -2.88
C ARG A 120 3.20 39.36 -2.95
N ASP A 121 4.35 39.42 -3.59
CA ASP A 121 5.31 38.33 -3.56
C ASP A 121 6.02 38.29 -2.20
N LEU A 122 6.29 37.07 -1.74
CA LEU A 122 7.03 36.81 -0.52
C LEU A 122 8.53 36.99 -0.81
N THR A 123 9.26 37.57 0.14
CA THR A 123 10.72 37.67 0.01
C THR A 123 11.37 36.33 0.38
N GLU A 124 12.56 36.06 -0.16
CA GLU A 124 13.33 34.84 0.16
C GLU A 124 13.56 34.68 1.67
N GLU A 125 13.79 35.80 2.36
CA GLU A 125 14.00 35.83 3.81
C GLU A 125 12.74 35.40 4.58
N GLU A 126 11.55 35.83 4.13
CA GLU A 126 10.27 35.42 4.72
C GLU A 126 10.01 33.92 4.53
N ILE A 127 10.36 33.38 3.36
CA ILE A 127 10.26 31.95 3.06
C ILE A 127 11.19 31.16 3.97
N LYS A 128 12.44 31.60 4.13
CA LYS A 128 13.44 30.95 4.98
C LYS A 128 13.02 30.92 6.45
N GLN A 129 12.53 32.04 6.97
CA GLN A 129 12.01 32.13 8.33
C GLN A 129 10.79 31.20 8.55
N PHE A 130 9.92 31.08 7.54
CA PHE A 130 8.79 30.17 7.59
C PHE A 130 9.23 28.70 7.63
N ARG A 131 10.19 28.29 6.78
CA ARG A 131 10.78 26.94 6.81
C ARG A 131 11.41 26.62 8.16
N GLN A 132 12.12 27.57 8.77
CA GLN A 132 12.73 27.40 10.09
C GLN A 132 11.68 27.25 11.20
N LYS A 133 10.55 27.96 11.12
CA LYS A 133 9.44 27.76 12.07
C LYS A 133 8.81 26.38 11.91
N LEU A 134 8.69 25.88 10.68
CA LEU A 134 8.18 24.53 10.42
C LEU A 134 9.09 23.42 10.94
N SER A 135 10.41 23.58 10.87
CA SER A 135 11.36 22.55 11.33
C SER A 135 11.34 22.32 12.84
N VAL A 136 10.80 23.26 13.63
CA VAL A 136 10.66 23.15 15.09
C VAL A 136 9.39 22.38 15.50
N PHE A 137 8.38 22.30 14.63
CA PHE A 137 7.12 21.62 14.92
C PHE A 137 7.17 20.14 14.52
N ASP A 138 7.41 19.27 15.51
CA ASP A 138 7.53 17.81 15.34
C ASP A 138 6.17 17.09 15.10
N GLY A 139 5.04 17.82 15.19
CA GLY A 139 3.71 17.21 15.34
C GLY A 139 2.78 17.26 14.13
N SER A 140 3.02 18.10 13.13
CA SER A 140 2.05 18.26 12.04
C SER A 140 2.62 19.01 10.84
N VAL A 141 3.19 18.29 9.88
CA VAL A 141 3.22 18.69 8.46
C VAL A 141 3.54 17.46 7.62
N GLY A 142 2.52 16.77 7.12
CA GLY A 142 2.68 15.66 6.15
C GLY A 142 3.37 16.08 4.83
N PHE A 143 3.68 17.38 4.67
CA PHE A 143 4.31 17.99 3.50
C PHE A 143 5.60 18.75 3.84
N SER A 144 6.18 18.60 5.04
CA SER A 144 7.49 19.22 5.36
C SER A 144 8.59 18.72 4.42
N TRP A 145 8.52 17.46 4.00
CA TRP A 145 9.40 16.87 2.99
C TRP A 145 9.24 17.55 1.62
N LEU A 146 8.01 17.92 1.22
CA LEU A 146 7.71 18.60 -0.03
C LEU A 146 8.22 20.05 -0.02
N LEU A 147 8.27 20.65 1.18
CA LEU A 147 8.83 21.96 1.44
C LEU A 147 10.28 21.88 1.95
N SER A 148 10.96 20.75 1.79
CA SER A 148 12.40 20.72 2.02
C SER A 148 13.09 21.35 0.82
N GLU A 149 14.23 22.00 1.04
CA GLU A 149 15.04 22.45 -0.08
C GLU A 149 15.47 21.20 -0.86
N GLU A 150 15.21 21.21 -2.17
CA GLU A 150 15.82 20.21 -3.06
C GLU A 150 17.32 20.35 -2.87
N SER A 151 17.98 19.26 -2.48
CA SER A 151 19.39 19.38 -2.12
C SER A 151 20.17 19.79 -3.37
N ASP A 152 20.88 20.92 -3.29
CA ASP A 152 21.88 21.32 -4.30
C ASP A 152 22.95 20.23 -4.53
N GLN A 153 22.95 19.14 -3.75
CA GLN A 153 23.81 17.98 -3.99
C GLN A 153 23.55 17.28 -5.32
N GLU A 154 22.37 17.43 -5.93
CA GLU A 154 22.12 16.94 -7.30
C GLU A 154 22.77 17.85 -8.36
N GLU A 155 22.76 19.18 -8.16
CA GLU A 155 23.29 20.14 -9.13
C GLU A 155 24.78 20.49 -8.93
N ASN A 156 25.27 20.54 -7.69
CA ASN A 156 26.68 20.77 -7.34
C ASN A 156 27.50 19.47 -7.23
N ALA A 157 26.97 18.33 -7.68
CA ALA A 157 27.77 17.14 -7.94
C ALA A 157 28.64 17.35 -9.18
N ALA A 158 29.66 18.21 -9.06
CA ALA A 158 30.67 18.44 -10.09
C ALA A 158 31.46 17.19 -10.48
N SER A 159 31.18 16.03 -9.88
CA SER A 159 31.61 14.73 -10.38
C SER A 159 30.61 13.64 -9.93
N PRO A 160 30.15 12.78 -10.87
CA PRO A 160 29.43 11.57 -10.50
C PRO A 160 30.32 10.74 -9.57
N ILE A 161 29.80 10.36 -8.41
CA ILE A 161 30.49 9.50 -7.43
C ILE A 161 30.84 8.14 -8.06
N THR A 162 30.06 7.74 -9.06
CA THR A 162 30.21 6.50 -9.82
C THR A 162 29.79 6.74 -11.26
N VAL A 163 30.39 6.01 -12.19
CA VAL A 163 29.93 5.94 -13.59
C VAL A 163 28.44 5.58 -13.63
N ASP A 164 27.67 6.40 -14.34
CA ASP A 164 26.26 6.13 -14.57
C ASP A 164 26.13 5.07 -15.68
N ILE A 165 25.56 3.93 -15.32
CA ILE A 165 25.43 2.78 -16.22
C ILE A 165 24.41 3.08 -17.32
N GLU A 166 23.38 3.89 -17.06
CA GLU A 166 22.36 4.22 -18.07
C GLU A 166 22.96 5.06 -19.20
N SER A 167 23.67 6.13 -18.89
CA SER A 167 24.39 6.90 -19.92
C SER A 167 25.39 6.05 -20.71
N LEU A 168 26.07 5.09 -20.07
CA LEU A 168 27.02 4.20 -20.73
C LEU A 168 26.36 3.24 -21.74
N ILE A 169 25.22 2.62 -21.39
CA ILE A 169 24.54 1.66 -22.29
C ILE A 169 23.81 2.34 -23.46
N PHE A 170 23.54 3.65 -23.36
CA PHE A 170 22.94 4.43 -24.45
C PHE A 170 23.98 5.21 -25.27
N HIS A 171 25.26 5.11 -24.91
CA HIS A 171 26.33 5.74 -25.67
C HIS A 171 26.53 5.06 -27.02
N GLU A 172 26.85 5.84 -28.07
CA GLU A 172 27.03 5.33 -29.44
C GLU A 172 28.15 4.27 -29.52
N ASP A 173 29.25 4.49 -28.79
CA ASP A 173 30.36 3.54 -28.69
C ASP A 173 29.93 2.17 -28.15
N TYR A 174 28.99 2.11 -27.20
CA TYR A 174 28.49 0.82 -26.70
C TYR A 174 27.58 0.13 -27.71
N VAL A 175 26.77 0.89 -28.43
CA VAL A 175 25.86 0.35 -29.46
C VAL A 175 26.64 -0.23 -30.64
N THR A 176 27.74 0.45 -31.02
CA THR A 176 28.59 0.11 -32.15
C THR A 176 29.71 -0.88 -31.82
N ALA A 177 30.01 -1.14 -30.54
CA ALA A 177 31.03 -2.09 -30.12
C ALA A 177 30.71 -3.54 -30.55
N ASP A 178 31.71 -4.21 -31.14
CA ASP A 178 31.65 -5.63 -31.50
C ASP A 178 31.51 -6.54 -30.26
N ASP A 179 32.24 -6.22 -29.18
CA ASP A 179 32.19 -6.94 -27.91
C ASP A 179 31.71 -6.03 -26.77
N LYS A 180 30.41 -6.07 -26.55
CA LYS A 180 29.71 -5.28 -25.53
C LYS A 180 30.14 -5.64 -24.10
N LEU A 181 30.53 -6.89 -23.85
CA LEU A 181 30.95 -7.33 -22.52
C LEU A 181 32.29 -6.73 -22.16
N ARG A 182 33.27 -6.81 -23.06
CA ARG A 182 34.59 -6.19 -22.87
C ARG A 182 34.50 -4.68 -22.72
N TYR A 183 33.67 -4.03 -23.53
CA TYR A 183 33.45 -2.59 -23.41
C TYR A 183 32.96 -2.22 -22.01
N LEU A 184 31.95 -2.94 -21.48
CA LEU A 184 31.46 -2.70 -20.12
C LEU A 184 32.51 -3.03 -19.06
N GLU A 185 33.26 -4.11 -19.20
CA GLU A 185 34.33 -4.46 -18.26
C GLU A 185 35.41 -3.39 -18.18
N ASP A 186 35.78 -2.77 -19.31
CA ASP A 186 36.78 -1.72 -19.33
C ASP A 186 36.26 -0.39 -18.74
N GLN A 187 35.02 -0.03 -19.04
CA GLN A 187 34.41 1.22 -18.58
C GLN A 187 33.92 1.18 -17.12
N LEU A 188 33.62 -0.01 -16.59
CA LEU A 188 33.13 -0.19 -15.21
C LEU A 188 34.24 -0.51 -14.20
N LYS A 189 35.50 -0.58 -14.64
CA LYS A 189 36.65 -0.70 -13.73
C LYS A 189 36.70 0.52 -12.81
N VAL A 190 36.81 0.26 -11.51
CA VAL A 190 36.94 1.29 -10.48
C VAL A 190 38.32 1.15 -9.87
N ASP A 191 39.06 2.25 -9.81
CA ASP A 191 40.36 2.34 -9.16
C ASP A 191 40.26 2.45 -7.63
N ASP A 192 41.35 2.16 -6.94
CA ASP A 192 41.40 2.17 -5.48
C ASP A 192 41.17 3.57 -4.87
N GLU A 193 41.48 4.64 -5.60
CA GLU A 193 41.26 6.02 -5.13
C GLU A 193 39.77 6.35 -5.18
N SER A 194 39.10 6.00 -6.29
CA SER A 194 37.65 6.07 -6.43
C SER A 194 36.93 5.24 -5.36
N ILE A 195 37.41 4.04 -5.03
CA ILE A 195 36.82 3.22 -3.96
C ILE A 195 36.88 3.95 -2.61
N LYS A 196 38.01 4.57 -2.28
CA LYS A 196 38.17 5.33 -1.02
C LYS A 196 37.27 6.57 -1.01
N LEU A 197 37.23 7.31 -2.11
CA LEU A 197 36.39 8.50 -2.25
C LEU A 197 34.89 8.15 -2.08
N ILE A 198 34.43 7.08 -2.72
CA ILE A 198 33.05 6.58 -2.58
C ILE A 198 32.78 6.21 -1.12
N ALA A 199 33.71 5.52 -0.45
CA ALA A 199 33.54 5.11 0.94
C ALA A 199 33.42 6.32 1.89
N GLU A 200 34.22 7.36 1.69
CA GLU A 200 34.18 8.61 2.47
C GLU A 200 32.90 9.40 2.20
N GLN A 201 32.49 9.52 0.94
CA GLN A 201 31.30 10.27 0.54
C GLN A 201 29.98 9.58 0.89
N THR A 202 29.99 8.28 1.18
CA THR A 202 28.79 7.48 1.52
C THR A 202 28.72 7.08 3.00
N VAL A 203 29.55 7.71 3.85
CA VAL A 203 29.46 7.59 5.31
C VAL A 203 28.04 7.94 5.79
N GLY A 204 27.52 7.15 6.74
CA GLY A 204 26.12 7.24 7.19
C GLY A 204 25.17 6.25 6.53
N GLN A 205 25.59 5.58 5.45
CA GLN A 205 24.80 4.55 4.77
C GLN A 205 23.41 5.09 4.33
N GLN A 206 22.32 4.43 4.75
CA GLN A 206 20.95 4.79 4.39
C GLN A 206 20.53 6.22 4.75
N SER A 207 21.20 6.87 5.72
CA SER A 207 20.90 8.26 6.08
C SER A 207 21.59 9.28 5.18
N ASN A 208 22.51 8.83 4.31
CA ASN A 208 23.22 9.68 3.36
C ASN A 208 22.61 9.49 1.96
N PRO A 209 22.04 10.53 1.33
CA PRO A 209 21.45 10.43 -0.01
C PRO A 209 22.41 9.87 -1.07
N ARG A 210 23.71 10.21 -0.97
CA ARG A 210 24.76 9.74 -1.88
C ARG A 210 24.95 8.23 -1.85
N TRP A 211 24.60 7.57 -0.74
CA TRP A 211 24.69 6.12 -0.61
C TRP A 211 23.72 5.37 -1.51
N LEU A 212 22.52 5.91 -1.74
CA LEU A 212 21.56 5.32 -2.68
C LEU A 212 22.02 5.49 -4.12
N LEU A 213 22.53 6.68 -4.46
CA LEU A 213 23.10 6.97 -5.78
C LEU A 213 24.25 6.01 -6.12
N ALA A 214 25.21 5.84 -5.22
CA ALA A 214 26.34 4.93 -5.40
C ALA A 214 25.95 3.44 -5.51
N ARG A 215 24.73 3.07 -5.07
CA ARG A 215 24.20 1.70 -5.15
C ARG A 215 23.29 1.45 -6.35
N LYS A 216 22.85 2.50 -7.06
CA LYS A 216 21.98 2.37 -8.24
C LYS A 216 22.68 1.49 -9.29
N ASN A 217 21.93 0.56 -9.89
CA ASN A 217 22.39 -0.34 -10.95
C ASN A 217 23.61 -1.23 -10.60
N ARG A 218 23.93 -1.41 -9.30
CA ARG A 218 25.04 -2.26 -8.84
C ARG A 218 24.56 -3.47 -8.05
N LEU A 219 25.25 -4.60 -8.21
CA LEU A 219 24.99 -5.80 -7.42
C LEU A 219 25.56 -5.64 -6.01
N THR A 220 24.68 -5.69 -5.01
CA THR A 220 25.07 -5.58 -3.59
C THR A 220 25.35 -6.96 -2.99
N ALA A 221 26.23 -7.02 -1.98
CA ALA A 221 26.58 -8.27 -1.30
C ALA A 221 25.35 -9.04 -0.77
N SER A 222 24.34 -8.33 -0.27
CA SER A 222 23.09 -8.94 0.23
C SER A 222 22.26 -9.63 -0.87
N ASN A 223 22.41 -9.20 -2.12
CA ASN A 223 21.69 -9.73 -3.27
C ASN A 223 22.52 -10.75 -4.07
N PHE A 224 23.83 -10.78 -3.88
CA PHE A 224 24.78 -11.55 -4.70
C PHE A 224 24.51 -13.06 -4.67
N SER A 225 24.25 -13.63 -3.49
CA SER A 225 23.97 -15.07 -3.32
C SER A 225 22.83 -15.56 -4.21
N ALA A 226 21.83 -14.71 -4.41
CA ALA A 226 20.64 -15.09 -5.13
C ALA A 226 20.71 -14.72 -6.62
N VAL A 227 21.69 -13.90 -7.03
CA VAL A 227 22.15 -13.83 -8.43
C VAL A 227 22.87 -15.12 -8.79
N ILE A 228 23.82 -15.58 -7.97
CA ILE A 228 24.53 -16.85 -8.18
C ILE A 228 23.53 -18.01 -8.32
N ALA A 229 22.56 -18.08 -7.41
CA ALA A 229 21.53 -19.12 -7.44
C ALA A 229 20.62 -19.06 -8.69
N ALA A 230 20.45 -17.88 -9.30
CA ALA A 230 19.71 -17.73 -10.56
C ALA A 230 20.57 -18.17 -11.76
N CYS A 231 21.86 -17.79 -11.77
CA CYS A 231 22.82 -18.23 -12.78
C CYS A 231 22.96 -19.75 -12.80
N GLY A 232 23.09 -20.39 -11.64
CA GLY A 232 23.18 -21.85 -11.54
C GLY A 232 21.93 -22.58 -12.03
N ARG A 233 20.76 -21.92 -11.99
CA ARG A 233 19.49 -22.45 -12.52
C ARG A 233 19.22 -22.04 -13.97
N GLN A 234 20.06 -21.18 -14.55
CA GLN A 234 19.85 -20.51 -15.84
C GLN A 234 18.44 -19.90 -15.98
N ARG A 235 17.87 -19.40 -14.87
CA ARG A 235 16.50 -18.87 -14.84
C ARG A 235 16.48 -17.55 -14.07
N PHE A 236 16.01 -16.51 -14.76
CA PHE A 236 15.97 -15.13 -14.24
C PHE A 236 14.52 -14.68 -14.07
N PRO A 237 13.86 -14.98 -12.93
CA PRO A 237 12.46 -14.63 -12.73
C PRO A 237 12.29 -13.10 -12.56
N PRO A 238 11.13 -12.53 -12.91
CA PRO A 238 10.85 -11.10 -12.69
C PRO A 238 10.99 -10.65 -11.24
N SER A 239 10.76 -11.55 -10.27
CA SER A 239 10.95 -11.29 -8.84
C SER A 239 12.42 -11.01 -8.47
N LEU A 240 13.38 -11.61 -9.19
CA LEU A 240 14.79 -11.33 -9.02
C LEU A 240 15.09 -9.87 -9.36
N PHE A 241 14.63 -9.41 -10.53
CA PHE A 241 14.82 -8.03 -10.98
C PHE A 241 14.14 -7.03 -10.06
N LYS A 242 12.89 -7.30 -9.61
CA LYS A 242 12.20 -6.46 -8.61
C LYS A 242 13.03 -6.29 -7.32
N ARG A 243 13.69 -7.35 -6.86
CA ARG A 243 14.55 -7.31 -5.68
C ARG A 243 15.86 -6.57 -5.94
N LEU A 244 16.48 -6.74 -7.11
CA LEU A 244 17.71 -6.04 -7.48
C LEU A 244 17.48 -4.53 -7.64
N LEU A 245 16.33 -4.14 -8.20
CA LEU A 245 15.90 -2.75 -8.38
C LEU A 245 15.40 -2.09 -7.08
N GLY A 246 15.40 -2.80 -5.95
CA GLY A 246 15.01 -2.21 -4.66
C GLY A 246 13.52 -1.89 -4.53
N THR A 247 12.66 -2.45 -5.37
CA THR A 247 11.19 -2.17 -5.37
C THR A 247 10.44 -2.70 -4.14
N TYR A 248 11.12 -3.43 -3.26
CA TYR A 248 10.55 -3.93 -2.00
C TYR A 248 10.94 -3.00 -0.84
N ASN A 249 9.96 -2.29 -0.28
CA ASN A 249 10.13 -1.62 1.01
C ASN A 249 10.15 -2.68 2.13
N ILE A 250 11.29 -2.83 2.81
CA ILE A 250 11.49 -3.77 3.92
C ILE A 250 11.62 -3.08 5.29
N GLU A 251 11.42 -1.76 5.35
CA GLU A 251 11.61 -0.95 6.57
C GLU A 251 10.62 -1.30 7.68
N HIS A 252 9.44 -1.79 7.30
CA HIS A 252 8.41 -2.25 8.22
C HIS A 252 8.75 -3.59 8.90
N LEU A 253 9.78 -4.32 8.44
CA LEU A 253 10.15 -5.59 9.03
C LEU A 253 10.80 -5.38 10.40
N LYS A 254 10.23 -6.02 11.44
CA LYS A 254 10.72 -5.92 12.83
C LYS A 254 12.21 -6.23 12.99
N ALA A 255 12.75 -7.15 12.18
CA ALA A 255 14.18 -7.47 12.20
C ALA A 255 15.07 -6.28 11.75
N ILE A 256 14.63 -5.52 10.74
CA ILE A 256 15.31 -4.32 10.25
C ILE A 256 15.20 -3.18 11.27
N GLN A 257 14.00 -2.98 11.83
CA GLN A 257 13.77 -2.00 12.91
C GLN A 257 14.65 -2.28 14.12
N TRP A 258 14.72 -3.55 14.55
CA TRP A 258 15.55 -3.98 15.66
C TRP A 258 17.04 -3.77 15.38
N GLY A 259 17.50 -4.12 14.17
CA GLY A 259 18.88 -3.88 13.73
C GLY A 259 19.25 -2.40 13.77
N ASN A 260 18.41 -1.53 13.22
CA ASN A 260 18.62 -0.08 13.23
C ASN A 260 18.64 0.50 14.66
N MET A 261 17.74 0.07 15.55
CA MET A 261 17.73 0.48 16.95
C MET A 261 18.99 0.05 17.73
N LYS A 262 19.62 -1.05 17.31
CA LYS A 262 20.84 -1.58 17.96
C LYS A 262 22.16 -1.11 17.33
N LYS A 263 22.14 -0.42 16.18
CA LYS A 263 23.35 0.16 15.54
C LYS A 263 24.09 1.16 16.44
N GLY A 264 23.42 1.76 17.44
CA GLY A 264 24.04 2.61 18.48
C GLY A 264 24.48 1.89 19.77
N ASN A 265 24.19 0.59 19.92
CA ASN A 265 24.45 -0.18 21.15
C ASN A 265 25.90 -0.74 21.18
N PRO A 266 26.42 -1.15 22.36
CA PRO A 266 27.84 -1.49 22.57
C PRO A 266 28.32 -2.78 21.89
N ILE A 267 27.53 -3.39 20.99
CA ILE A 267 27.96 -4.55 20.19
C ILE A 267 29.05 -4.14 19.20
N ILE A 268 28.86 -3.03 18.47
CA ILE A 268 29.89 -2.48 17.57
C ILE A 268 31.11 -1.99 18.37
N ARG A 269 30.89 -1.45 19.59
CA ARG A 269 31.98 -1.04 20.51
C ARG A 269 32.70 -2.22 21.19
N ARG A 270 32.10 -3.42 21.23
CA ARG A 270 32.71 -4.66 21.76
C ARG A 270 33.49 -5.44 20.72
N PHE A 271 33.19 -5.26 19.42
CA PHE A 271 33.93 -5.92 18.34
C PHE A 271 35.46 -5.75 18.41
N PRO A 272 36.02 -4.54 18.60
CA PRO A 272 37.47 -4.38 18.72
C PRO A 272 38.05 -4.94 20.03
N LYS A 273 37.23 -5.23 21.05
CA LYS A 273 37.69 -5.82 22.33
C LYS A 273 37.84 -7.33 22.30
N CYS A 274 37.29 -8.02 21.30
CA CYS A 274 37.41 -9.48 21.14
C CYS A 274 38.57 -9.91 20.20
N GLN A 275 39.34 -8.97 19.64
CA GLN A 275 40.43 -9.28 18.71
C GLN A 275 41.71 -9.84 19.35
N SER A 276 41.73 -10.09 20.67
CA SER A 276 42.79 -10.85 21.35
C SER A 276 42.69 -12.37 21.11
N CYS A 277 42.33 -12.79 19.88
CA CYS A 277 42.43 -14.17 19.44
C CYS A 277 43.62 -14.28 18.48
N PRO A 278 44.75 -14.87 18.90
CA PRO A 278 45.92 -15.02 18.06
C PRO A 278 45.71 -16.23 17.13
N ASP A 279 44.96 -16.04 16.04
CA ASP A 279 45.03 -16.90 14.85
C ASP A 279 44.28 -16.30 13.66
N TRP A 280 44.80 -15.20 13.11
CA TRP A 280 44.34 -14.63 11.84
C TRP A 280 45.46 -14.56 10.79
N ASN A 281 46.46 -15.44 10.89
CA ASN A 281 47.46 -15.64 9.84
C ASN A 281 47.07 -16.70 8.79
N MET A 282 45.80 -17.13 8.74
CA MET A 282 45.28 -17.80 7.55
C MET A 282 44.65 -16.77 6.60
N ALA A 283 45.50 -16.22 5.74
CA ALA A 283 45.12 -15.54 4.52
C ALA A 283 44.06 -16.36 3.74
N PRO A 284 43.13 -15.72 3.00
CA PRO A 284 42.17 -16.43 2.17
C PRO A 284 42.87 -16.97 0.91
N ARG A 285 43.55 -18.10 1.05
CA ARG A 285 44.05 -18.92 -0.08
C ARG A 285 43.05 -19.98 -0.56
N MET A 286 41.79 -19.90 -0.13
CA MET A 286 40.76 -20.90 -0.47
C MET A 286 39.54 -20.29 -1.18
N TRP A 287 39.73 -19.56 -2.28
CA TRP A 287 38.64 -19.27 -3.24
C TRP A 287 39.08 -19.34 -4.70
N LEU A 288 40.09 -20.16 -5.00
CA LEU A 288 40.45 -20.59 -6.35
C LEU A 288 40.80 -22.08 -6.32
N SER A 289 39.79 -22.93 -6.18
CA SER A 289 39.82 -24.33 -6.60
C SER A 289 38.44 -24.95 -6.47
N ARG A 290 37.88 -25.34 -7.63
CA ARG A 290 36.71 -26.23 -7.82
C ARG A 290 35.35 -25.65 -7.42
N CYS A 291 34.64 -25.07 -8.38
CA CYS A 291 33.51 -25.70 -9.10
C CYS A 291 33.01 -24.73 -10.17
#